data_AF-A0A7C5IDN8-F1
#
_entry.id   AF-A0A7C5IDN8-F1
#
_cell.length_a   1.000
_cell.length_b   1.000
_cell.length_c   1.000
_cell.angle_alpha   90.00
_cell.angle_beta   90.00
_cell.angle_gamma   90.00
#
_symmetry.space_group_name_H-M   'P 1'
#
loop_
_entity.id
_entity.type
_entity.pdbx_description
1 polymer ?
#
loop_
_entity_poly.entity_id
_entity_poly.type
_entity_poly.pdbx_seq_one_letter_code
_entity_poly.pdbx_strand_id
1 'polypeptide(L)'
;MRILFACERVMRTLVLIEGSGGKERIEVEAGQSVTVGRTAQADIVFGQDAYMSALHFRIRNENGTLLLENLSRTNGTLVNGRRVESVVLVDGDRITAGRTVFLVTESARDSTCALRLGSWRLGKIPDGWEVVEGVGVCLAQKAPFRASMIAVEEPLPEGTDLAGYVEVQRNLIRTQLKNAQMSDCRPVPLQGVEQAVLMDVYTPAPEGGRICQRQLYTLSKGVVGVFTITLADHQMEQLREAQSIVMSNLSFMPE
;
A
#
# COMPACT_ATOMS: atom_id res chain seq x y z
N MET A 1 -8.28 -1.13 20.81
CA MET A 1 -7.21 -0.52 20.01
C MET A 1 -6.26 -1.57 19.43
N ARG A 2 -6.54 -2.03 18.21
CA ARG A 2 -5.63 -2.88 17.44
C ARG A 2 -4.77 -1.95 16.58
N ILE A 3 -3.52 -1.73 16.97
CA ILE A 3 -2.59 -0.98 16.12
C ILE A 3 -2.26 -1.89 14.93
N LEU A 4 -2.46 -1.38 13.71
CA LEU A 4 -2.24 -2.13 12.50
C LEU A 4 -0.76 -2.08 12.13
N PHE A 5 -0.08 -3.22 12.25
CA PHE A 5 1.35 -3.34 11.98
C PHE A 5 1.67 -4.14 10.71
N ALA A 6 0.67 -4.80 10.12
CA ALA A 6 0.82 -5.49 8.85
C ALA A 6 0.80 -4.46 7.71
N CYS A 7 1.98 -3.97 7.34
CA CYS A 7 2.19 -3.21 6.12
C CYS A 7 2.26 -4.18 4.95
N GLU A 8 1.24 -4.18 4.10
CA GLU A 8 1.32 -4.83 2.79
C GLU A 8 1.58 -3.76 1.73
N ARG A 9 2.77 -3.82 1.14
CA ARG A 9 3.08 -3.04 -0.06
C ARG A 9 2.51 -3.80 -1.25
N VAL A 10 1.51 -3.23 -1.93
CA VAL A 10 0.96 -3.85 -3.13
C VAL A 10 1.94 -3.62 -4.28
N MET A 11 2.82 -4.60 -4.51
CA MET A 11 3.76 -4.60 -5.62
C MET A 11 3.06 -5.21 -6.83
N ARG A 12 2.87 -4.41 -7.89
CA ARG A 12 2.36 -4.87 -9.18
C ARG A 12 3.52 -5.02 -10.13
N THR A 13 3.54 -6.13 -10.85
CA THR A 13 4.47 -6.30 -11.97
C THR A 13 3.69 -6.47 -13.25
N LEU A 14 4.10 -5.71 -14.27
CA LEU A 14 3.42 -5.64 -15.54
C LEU A 14 4.26 -6.39 -16.58
N VAL A 15 3.67 -7.40 -17.18
CA VAL A 15 4.31 -8.17 -18.24
C VAL A 15 3.79 -7.65 -19.57
N LEU A 16 4.63 -6.96 -20.32
CA LEU A 16 4.35 -6.50 -21.68
C LEU A 16 4.57 -7.63 -22.66
N ILE A 17 3.69 -7.76 -23.64
CA ILE A 17 3.84 -8.72 -24.73
C ILE A 17 4.38 -8.00 -25.95
N GLU A 18 5.46 -8.53 -26.53
CA GLU A 18 5.99 -8.11 -27.83
C GLU A 18 5.93 -9.32 -28.79
N GLY A 19 4.98 -9.30 -29.72
CA GLY A 19 4.77 -10.38 -30.69
C GLY A 19 3.86 -9.96 -31.85
N SER A 20 3.67 -10.85 -32.83
CA SER A 20 2.94 -10.58 -34.08
C SER A 20 1.45 -10.22 -33.92
N GLY A 21 0.90 -10.25 -32.70
CA GLY A 21 -0.49 -9.92 -32.38
C GLY A 21 -0.73 -8.54 -31.74
N GLY A 22 0.32 -7.74 -31.47
CA GLY A 22 0.19 -6.41 -30.87
C GLY A 22 0.70 -6.33 -29.41
N LYS A 23 0.70 -5.11 -28.85
CA LYS A 23 1.08 -4.84 -27.45
C LYS A 23 -0.11 -5.10 -26.54
N GLU A 24 -0.09 -6.22 -25.84
CA GLU A 24 -1.04 -6.54 -24.77
C GLU A 24 -0.33 -6.52 -23.41
N ARG A 25 -1.06 -6.22 -22.34
CA ARG A 25 -0.53 -6.04 -20.98
C ARG A 25 -1.16 -7.08 -20.07
N ILE A 26 -0.32 -7.86 -19.39
CA ILE A 26 -0.75 -8.77 -18.33
C ILE A 26 -0.26 -8.18 -17.01
N GLU A 27 -1.18 -7.91 -16.08
CA GLU A 27 -0.85 -7.44 -14.74
C GLU A 27 -0.95 -8.61 -13.75
N VAL A 28 0.04 -8.76 -12.88
CA VAL A 28 0.06 -9.77 -11.82
C VAL A 28 0.18 -9.06 -10.47
N GLU A 29 -0.90 -9.05 -9.69
CA GLU A 29 -0.94 -8.44 -8.36
C GLU A 29 -0.28 -9.32 -7.30
N ALA A 30 0.13 -8.72 -6.17
CA ALA A 30 0.67 -9.47 -5.04
C ALA A 30 -0.30 -10.58 -4.58
N GLY A 31 0.22 -11.78 -4.36
CA GLY A 31 -0.55 -12.97 -4.01
C GLY A 31 -1.22 -13.67 -5.20
N GLN A 32 -1.19 -13.08 -6.41
CA GLN A 32 -1.75 -13.73 -7.60
C GLN A 32 -0.78 -14.73 -8.23
N SER A 33 -1.39 -15.71 -8.90
CA SER A 33 -0.73 -16.69 -9.75
C SER A 33 -1.44 -16.70 -11.09
N VAL A 34 -0.70 -16.47 -12.17
CA VAL A 34 -1.23 -16.45 -13.54
C VAL A 34 -0.49 -17.48 -14.39
N THR A 35 -1.24 -18.27 -15.13
CA THR A 35 -0.70 -19.26 -16.09
C THR A 35 -0.84 -18.76 -17.52
N VAL A 36 0.18 -19.05 -18.33
CA VAL A 36 0.25 -18.65 -19.74
C VAL A 36 0.44 -19.89 -20.61
N GLY A 37 -0.33 -19.99 -21.70
CA GLY A 37 -0.28 -21.15 -22.59
C GLY A 37 -1.08 -20.97 -23.87
N ARG A 38 -1.08 -22.00 -24.72
CA ARG A 38 -1.73 -21.98 -26.05
C ARG A 38 -3.23 -22.30 -26.00
N THR A 39 -3.70 -22.94 -24.94
CA THR A 39 -5.09 -23.44 -24.86
C THR A 39 -5.80 -22.86 -23.65
N ALA A 40 -7.12 -23.03 -23.58
CA ALA A 40 -7.95 -22.61 -22.45
C ALA A 40 -7.64 -23.31 -21.11
N GLN A 41 -6.59 -24.13 -21.03
CA GLN A 41 -6.04 -24.61 -19.76
C GLN A 41 -5.22 -23.55 -19.01
N ALA A 42 -4.80 -22.49 -19.70
CA ALA A 42 -4.08 -21.37 -19.13
C ALA A 42 -5.03 -20.17 -18.90
N ASP A 43 -4.72 -19.34 -17.91
CA ASP A 43 -5.46 -18.11 -17.63
C ASP A 43 -5.32 -17.11 -18.80
N ILE A 44 -4.13 -17.04 -19.40
CA ILE A 44 -3.84 -16.23 -20.58
C ILE A 44 -3.50 -17.13 -21.77
N VAL A 45 -4.27 -16.98 -22.85
CA VAL A 45 -4.28 -17.91 -23.98
C VAL A 45 -3.68 -17.29 -25.25
N PHE A 46 -2.58 -17.86 -25.75
CA PHE A 46 -1.95 -17.52 -27.03
C PHE A 46 -2.21 -18.60 -28.08
N GLY A 47 -3.47 -18.73 -28.50
CA GLY A 47 -3.91 -19.81 -29.40
C GLY A 47 -3.22 -19.85 -30.77
N GLN A 48 -2.68 -18.71 -31.24
CA GLN A 48 -2.05 -18.58 -32.55
C GLN A 48 -0.58 -19.02 -32.57
N ASP A 49 0.09 -19.12 -31.42
CA ASP A 49 1.49 -19.56 -31.36
C ASP A 49 1.58 -21.08 -31.25
N ALA A 50 1.73 -21.76 -32.38
CA ALA A 50 1.86 -23.22 -32.44
C ALA A 50 3.06 -23.79 -31.65
N TYR A 51 4.07 -22.96 -31.32
CA TYR A 51 5.23 -23.37 -30.52
C TYR A 51 5.01 -23.17 -29.02
N MET A 52 3.89 -22.58 -28.63
CA MET A 52 3.50 -22.50 -27.23
C MET A 52 2.81 -23.80 -26.78
N SER A 53 3.26 -24.37 -25.66
CA SER A 53 2.60 -25.50 -24.99
C SER A 53 1.19 -25.12 -24.51
N ALA A 54 0.31 -26.11 -24.38
CA ALA A 54 -1.07 -25.92 -23.90
C ALA A 54 -1.13 -25.13 -22.57
N LEU A 55 -0.22 -25.47 -21.66
CA LEU A 55 0.15 -24.75 -20.45
C LEU A 55 1.68 -24.61 -20.50
N HIS A 56 2.21 -23.38 -20.59
CA HIS A 56 3.63 -23.14 -20.91
C HIS A 56 4.45 -22.74 -19.70
N PHE A 57 4.01 -21.71 -18.98
CA PHE A 57 4.66 -21.26 -17.76
C PHE A 57 3.63 -20.64 -16.81
N ARG A 58 4.04 -20.46 -15.56
CA ARG A 58 3.29 -19.75 -14.53
C ARG A 58 4.14 -18.61 -13.99
N ILE A 59 3.50 -17.49 -13.71
CA ILE A 59 4.09 -16.39 -12.95
C ILE A 59 3.33 -16.30 -11.63
N ARG A 60 4.06 -16.29 -10.53
CA ARG A 60 3.54 -16.01 -9.18
C ARG A 60 4.13 -14.71 -8.68
N ASN A 61 3.31 -13.86 -8.10
CA ASN A 61 3.79 -12.66 -7.42
C ASN A 61 3.74 -12.89 -5.90
N GLU A 62 4.87 -13.32 -5.35
CA GLU A 62 5.03 -13.55 -3.91
C GLU A 62 5.46 -12.24 -3.24
N ASN A 63 4.47 -11.44 -2.84
CA ASN A 63 4.66 -10.16 -2.14
C ASN A 63 5.67 -9.23 -2.84
N GLY A 64 5.60 -9.18 -4.17
CA GLY A 64 6.46 -8.36 -5.02
C GLY A 64 7.70 -9.05 -5.56
N THR A 65 7.92 -10.32 -5.22
CA THR A 65 8.88 -11.16 -5.93
C THR A 65 8.14 -11.94 -7.02
N LEU A 66 8.43 -11.65 -8.29
CA LEU A 66 7.91 -12.45 -9.38
C LEU A 66 8.71 -13.75 -9.52
N LEU A 67 8.05 -14.88 -9.34
CA LEU A 67 8.61 -16.20 -9.60
C LEU A 67 8.00 -16.75 -10.89
N LEU A 68 8.84 -17.02 -11.89
CA LEU A 68 8.47 -17.78 -13.06
C LEU A 68 8.72 -19.27 -12.83
N GLU A 69 7.77 -20.11 -13.21
CA GLU A 69 7.87 -21.57 -13.22
C GLU A 69 7.55 -22.09 -14.62
N ASN A 70 8.47 -22.86 -15.19
CA ASN A 70 8.26 -23.53 -16.47
C ASN A 70 7.32 -24.73 -16.31
N LEU A 71 6.27 -24.79 -17.14
CA LEU A 71 5.32 -25.92 -17.21
C LEU A 71 5.43 -26.67 -18.55
N SER A 72 6.22 -26.14 -19.49
CA SER A 72 6.43 -26.67 -20.83
C SER A 72 7.51 -27.75 -20.84
N ARG A 73 7.14 -28.95 -21.28
CA ARG A 73 8.09 -30.08 -21.44
C ARG A 73 8.88 -30.00 -22.75
N THR A 74 8.29 -29.45 -23.81
CA THR A 74 8.84 -29.52 -25.17
C THR A 74 9.84 -28.40 -25.43
N ASN A 75 9.34 -27.17 -25.62
CA ASN A 75 10.18 -26.04 -26.02
C ASN A 75 10.85 -25.36 -24.82
N GLY A 76 10.31 -25.56 -23.61
CA GLY A 76 10.77 -24.92 -22.38
C GLY A 76 10.57 -23.41 -22.39
N THR A 77 10.81 -22.78 -21.24
CA THR A 77 10.75 -21.33 -21.09
C THR A 77 12.16 -20.76 -21.03
N LEU A 78 12.44 -19.69 -21.78
CA LEU A 78 13.72 -19.00 -21.72
C LEU A 78 13.54 -17.65 -21.02
N VAL A 79 14.51 -17.28 -20.18
CA VAL A 79 14.63 -15.93 -19.62
C VAL A 79 15.99 -15.38 -20.02
N ASN A 80 15.99 -14.23 -20.69
CA ASN A 80 17.19 -13.60 -21.27
C ASN A 80 18.03 -14.58 -22.12
N GLY A 81 17.33 -15.42 -22.90
CA GLY A 81 17.94 -16.42 -23.78
C GLY A 81 18.43 -17.70 -23.09
N ARG A 82 18.24 -17.84 -21.77
CA ARG A 82 18.62 -19.05 -21.01
C ARG A 82 17.39 -19.85 -20.63
N ARG A 83 17.41 -21.17 -20.88
CA ARG A 83 16.32 -22.05 -20.45
C ARG A 83 16.29 -22.15 -18.92
N VAL A 84 15.11 -22.01 -18.33
CA VAL A 84 14.89 -22.03 -16.88
C VAL A 84 13.79 -23.02 -16.52
N GLU A 85 13.91 -23.66 -15.35
CA GLU A 85 12.80 -24.40 -14.74
C GLU A 85 12.04 -23.51 -13.74
N SER A 86 12.78 -22.71 -12.97
CA SER A 86 12.22 -21.68 -12.10
C SER A 86 13.22 -20.54 -11.93
N VAL A 87 12.75 -19.29 -11.91
CA VAL A 87 13.61 -18.12 -11.72
C VAL A 87 12.83 -16.93 -11.17
N VAL A 88 13.49 -16.11 -10.34
CA VAL A 88 12.97 -14.80 -9.95
C VAL A 88 13.16 -13.83 -11.11
N LEU A 89 12.08 -13.20 -11.54
CA LEU A 89 12.08 -12.20 -12.59
C LEU A 89 12.30 -10.81 -12.00
N VAL A 90 13.02 -9.96 -12.73
CA VAL A 90 13.23 -8.55 -12.41
C VAL A 90 12.83 -7.63 -13.58
N ASP A 91 12.69 -6.34 -13.30
CA ASP A 91 12.45 -5.33 -14.34
C ASP A 91 13.44 -5.45 -15.51
N GLY A 92 12.91 -5.44 -16.73
CA GLY A 92 13.67 -5.55 -17.97
C GLY A 92 13.92 -6.98 -18.46
N ASP A 93 13.60 -8.01 -17.67
CA ASP A 93 13.77 -9.41 -18.09
C ASP A 93 12.92 -9.75 -19.32
N ARG A 94 13.48 -10.54 -20.23
CA ARG A 94 12.78 -11.03 -21.42
C ARG A 94 12.49 -12.52 -21.30
N ILE A 95 11.21 -12.87 -21.25
CA ILE A 95 10.74 -14.25 -21.26
C ILE A 95 10.41 -14.63 -22.69
N THR A 96 10.90 -15.78 -23.16
CA THR A 96 10.53 -16.35 -24.45
C THR A 96 9.83 -17.68 -24.23
N ALA A 97 8.61 -17.80 -24.75
CA ALA A 97 7.82 -19.02 -24.75
C ALA A 97 7.22 -19.23 -26.14
N GLY A 98 7.63 -20.31 -26.82
CA GLY A 98 7.31 -20.49 -28.23
C GLY A 98 7.97 -19.41 -29.09
N ARG A 99 7.17 -18.66 -29.85
CA ARG A 99 7.57 -17.48 -30.64
C ARG A 99 7.18 -16.16 -29.98
N THR A 100 6.45 -16.19 -28.86
CA THR A 100 6.07 -15.00 -28.11
C THR A 100 7.20 -14.57 -27.16
N VAL A 101 7.49 -13.26 -27.16
CA VAL A 101 8.40 -12.63 -26.20
C VAL A 101 7.60 -11.75 -25.26
N PHE A 102 7.90 -11.87 -23.97
CA PHE A 102 7.33 -11.06 -22.92
C PHE A 102 8.46 -10.22 -22.32
N LEU A 103 8.23 -8.93 -22.14
CA LEU A 103 9.12 -8.03 -21.42
C LEU A 103 8.52 -7.79 -20.05
N VAL A 104 9.27 -8.16 -19.01
CA VAL A 104 8.92 -7.85 -17.62
C VAL A 104 9.20 -6.37 -17.42
N THR A 105 8.17 -5.65 -17.01
CA THR A 105 8.30 -4.25 -16.58
C THR A 105 7.72 -4.09 -15.20
N GLU A 106 8.50 -3.53 -14.30
CA GLU A 106 7.96 -2.99 -13.07
C GLU A 106 7.23 -1.70 -13.40
N SER A 107 5.92 -1.82 -13.63
CA SER A 107 5.07 -0.65 -13.61
C SER A 107 4.84 -0.26 -12.16
N ALA A 108 5.61 0.72 -11.69
CA ALA A 108 5.21 1.52 -10.53
C ALA A 108 3.99 2.41 -10.84
N ARG A 109 3.25 2.18 -11.93
CA ARG A 109 2.12 2.99 -12.38
C ARG A 109 0.82 2.22 -12.28
N ASP A 110 0.22 2.46 -11.13
CA ASP A 110 -1.20 2.68 -10.80
C ASP A 110 -2.17 1.50 -10.68
N SER A 111 -2.46 1.12 -9.42
CA SER A 111 -3.76 1.53 -8.85
C SER A 111 -3.58 1.98 -7.39
N THR A 112 -3.33 3.29 -7.26
CA THR A 112 -3.77 4.20 -6.20
C THR A 112 -3.37 3.95 -4.74
N CYS A 113 -2.54 2.96 -4.42
CA CYS A 113 -2.16 2.67 -3.03
C CYS A 113 -0.67 2.32 -2.91
N ALA A 114 0.16 3.27 -2.51
CA ALA A 114 1.56 3.04 -2.14
C ALA A 114 1.71 2.20 -0.87
N LEU A 115 0.73 2.23 0.03
CA LEU A 115 0.76 1.52 1.31
C LEU A 115 -0.65 1.18 1.80
N ARG A 116 -0.90 -0.09 2.12
CA ARG A 116 -2.11 -0.53 2.81
C ARG A 116 -1.80 -0.86 4.28
N LEU A 117 -2.62 -0.35 5.20
CA LEU A 117 -2.59 -0.64 6.63
C LEU A 117 -4.00 -1.03 7.08
N GLY A 118 -4.34 -2.31 6.98
CA GLY A 118 -5.72 -2.78 7.13
C GLY A 118 -6.64 -2.20 6.05
N SER A 119 -7.69 -1.51 6.47
CA SER A 119 -8.66 -0.80 5.63
C SER A 119 -8.16 0.58 5.17
N TRP A 120 -7.06 1.07 5.74
CA TRP A 120 -6.41 2.31 5.30
C TRP A 120 -5.60 2.10 4.02
N ARG A 121 -5.68 3.08 3.12
CA ARG A 121 -4.91 3.14 1.88
C ARG A 121 -4.27 4.51 1.75
N LEU A 122 -2.95 4.52 1.58
CA LEU A 122 -2.18 5.72 1.28
C LEU A 122 -1.66 5.63 -0.14
N GLY A 123 -2.16 6.47 -1.04
CA GLY A 123 -1.80 6.48 -2.46
C GLY A 123 -0.36 6.87 -2.76
N LYS A 124 0.28 7.65 -1.89
CA LYS A 124 1.68 8.05 -2.02
C LYS A 124 2.34 8.18 -0.65
N ILE A 125 3.48 7.52 -0.47
CA ILE A 125 4.38 7.80 0.67
C ILE A 125 5.20 9.05 0.31
N PRO A 126 5.26 10.10 1.17
CA PRO A 126 6.08 11.27 0.89
C PRO A 126 7.57 10.94 0.81
N ASP A 127 8.32 11.71 0.02
CA ASP A 127 9.76 11.49 -0.14
C ASP A 127 10.49 11.65 1.20
N GLY A 128 11.46 10.76 1.44
CA GLY A 128 12.21 10.73 2.70
C GLY A 128 11.47 10.06 3.87
N TRP A 129 10.32 9.44 3.64
CA TRP A 129 9.62 8.60 4.61
C TRP A 129 9.78 7.12 4.29
N GLU A 130 9.92 6.30 5.32
CA GLU A 130 10.11 4.85 5.24
C GLU A 130 9.07 4.12 6.08
N VAL A 131 8.71 2.91 5.67
CA VAL A 131 7.88 2.04 6.52
C VAL A 131 8.80 1.35 7.53
N VAL A 132 8.44 1.46 8.80
CA VAL A 132 9.11 0.79 9.91
C VAL A 132 8.13 -0.21 10.53
N GLU A 133 8.46 -1.49 10.41
CA GLU A 133 7.65 -2.58 10.96
C GLU A 133 7.46 -2.41 12.47
N GLY A 134 6.23 -2.60 12.95
CA GLY A 134 5.89 -2.42 14.37
C GLY A 134 5.80 -0.96 14.85
N VAL A 135 6.04 0.03 13.98
CA VAL A 135 5.99 1.47 14.34
C VAL A 135 5.03 2.27 13.46
N GLY A 136 5.05 2.05 12.14
CA GLY A 136 4.26 2.82 11.17
C GLY A 136 5.13 3.40 10.06
N VAL A 137 4.75 4.55 9.49
CA VAL A 137 5.58 5.26 8.51
C VAL A 137 6.38 6.34 9.24
N CYS A 138 7.70 6.34 9.12
CA CYS A 138 8.57 7.28 9.82
C CYS A 138 9.41 8.11 8.85
N LEU A 139 9.78 9.33 9.27
CA LEU A 139 10.80 10.09 8.56
C LEU A 139 12.14 9.34 8.66
N ALA A 140 12.77 9.07 7.52
CA ALA A 140 13.99 8.25 7.44
C ALA A 140 15.21 8.94 8.08
N GLN A 141 15.20 10.27 8.18
CA GLN A 141 16.28 11.02 8.81
C GLN A 141 16.40 10.64 10.29
N LYS A 142 17.60 10.21 10.70
CA LYS A 142 17.91 9.98 12.11
C LYS A 142 17.91 11.30 12.87
N ALA A 143 16.97 11.44 13.79
CA ALA A 143 16.81 12.59 14.67
C ALA A 143 16.38 12.10 16.07
N PRO A 144 16.59 12.89 17.14
CA PRO A 144 16.13 12.55 18.50
C PRO A 144 14.61 12.29 18.55
N PHE A 145 13.86 13.03 17.73
CA PHE A 145 12.45 12.81 17.46
C PHE A 145 12.21 12.59 15.97
N ARG A 146 11.66 11.43 15.61
CA ARG A 146 11.26 11.12 14.22
C ARG A 146 9.77 11.32 14.06
N ALA A 147 9.39 12.14 13.08
CA ALA A 147 8.00 12.26 12.69
C ALA A 147 7.46 10.88 12.25
N SER A 148 6.21 10.60 12.60
CA SER A 148 5.60 9.29 12.36
C SER A 148 4.14 9.39 11.91
N MET A 149 3.68 8.38 11.19
CA MET A 149 2.29 8.17 10.83
C MET A 149 1.85 6.79 11.27
N ILE A 150 0.74 6.71 11.98
CA ILE A 150 0.19 5.47 12.55
C ILE A 150 -1.28 5.36 12.18
N ALA A 151 -1.70 4.17 11.78
CA ALA A 151 -3.08 3.85 11.47
C ALA A 151 -3.62 2.81 12.45
N VAL A 152 -4.84 3.04 12.92
CA VAL A 152 -5.55 2.19 13.88
C VAL A 152 -6.98 1.98 13.40
N GLU A 153 -7.51 0.80 13.68
CA GLU A 153 -8.91 0.45 13.41
C GLU A 153 -9.53 -0.22 14.64
N GLU A 154 -10.77 0.14 14.94
CA GLU A 154 -11.59 -0.57 15.92
C GLU A 154 -13.09 -0.47 15.61
N PRO A 155 -13.89 -1.47 16.01
CA PRO A 155 -15.33 -1.40 15.87
C PRO A 155 -15.90 -0.22 16.67
N LEU A 156 -16.90 0.46 16.11
CA LEU A 156 -17.63 1.48 16.84
C LEU A 156 -18.39 0.83 18.01
N PRO A 157 -18.24 1.32 19.26
CA PRO A 157 -18.98 0.80 20.40
C PRO A 157 -20.50 0.93 20.20
N GLU A 158 -21.25 -0.09 20.63
CA GLU A 158 -22.71 -0.09 20.53
C GLU A 158 -23.34 1.16 21.19
N GLY A 159 -24.33 1.74 20.52
CA GLY A 159 -25.05 2.91 21.03
C GLY A 159 -24.25 4.22 21.00
N THR A 160 -23.08 4.24 20.35
CA THR A 160 -22.29 5.46 20.15
C THR A 160 -22.24 5.86 18.67
N ASP A 161 -21.89 7.11 18.41
CA ASP A 161 -21.58 7.63 17.08
C ASP A 161 -20.11 8.12 17.04
N LEU A 162 -19.66 8.61 15.88
CA LEU A 162 -18.28 9.11 15.75
C LEU A 162 -17.98 10.26 16.73
N ALA A 163 -18.95 11.14 16.98
CA ALA A 163 -18.77 12.27 17.89
C ALA A 163 -18.60 11.81 19.35
N GLY A 164 -19.43 10.88 19.81
CA GLY A 164 -19.32 10.26 21.12
C GLY A 164 -18.00 9.49 21.28
N TYR A 165 -17.57 8.77 20.25
CA TYR A 165 -16.27 8.11 20.24
C TYR A 165 -15.13 9.14 20.39
N VAL A 166 -15.14 10.23 19.62
CA VAL A 166 -14.11 11.27 19.70
C VAL A 166 -14.10 11.94 21.08
N GLU A 167 -15.24 12.16 21.73
CA GLU A 167 -15.28 12.73 23.07
C GLU A 167 -14.66 11.77 24.13
N VAL A 168 -14.88 10.47 24.00
CA VAL A 168 -14.19 9.46 24.83
C VAL A 168 -12.67 9.57 24.63
N GLN A 169 -12.20 9.68 23.39
CA GLN A 169 -10.78 9.83 23.08
C GLN A 169 -10.20 11.14 23.66
N ARG A 170 -10.92 12.26 23.57
CA ARG A 170 -10.52 13.53 24.20
C ARG A 170 -10.35 13.40 25.71
N ASN A 171 -11.27 12.70 26.38
CA ASN A 171 -11.19 12.48 27.81
C ASN A 171 -9.99 11.60 28.19
N LEU A 172 -9.75 10.53 27.44
CA LEU A 172 -8.55 9.68 27.61
C LEU A 172 -7.26 10.49 27.43
N ILE A 173 -7.18 11.32 26.39
CA ILE A 173 -6.03 12.21 26.13
C ILE A 173 -5.82 13.16 27.31
N ARG A 174 -6.86 13.81 27.83
CA ARG A 174 -6.76 14.70 29.01
C ARG A 174 -6.22 13.96 30.23
N THR A 175 -6.61 12.71 30.44
CA THR A 175 -6.17 11.91 31.58
C THR A 175 -4.74 11.40 31.43
N GLN A 176 -4.34 11.00 30.21
CA GLN A 176 -3.05 10.35 29.98
C GLN A 176 -1.91 11.31 29.61
N LEU A 177 -2.21 12.41 28.92
CA LEU A 177 -1.22 13.36 28.44
C LEU A 177 -1.30 14.66 29.25
N LYS A 178 -0.36 14.82 30.18
CA LYS A 178 -0.25 16.04 30.99
C LYS A 178 -0.03 17.27 30.11
N ASN A 179 -0.76 18.34 30.40
CA ASN A 179 -0.69 19.62 29.68
C ASN A 179 -1.01 19.52 28.18
N ALA A 180 -1.77 18.50 27.76
CA ALA A 180 -2.25 18.40 26.39
C ALA A 180 -3.27 19.52 26.09
N GLN A 181 -3.07 20.22 24.98
CA GLN A 181 -4.04 21.13 24.40
C GLN A 181 -4.63 20.48 23.15
N MET A 182 -5.94 20.62 22.94
CA MET A 182 -6.62 20.04 21.78
C MET A 182 -7.35 21.13 21.02
N SER A 183 -7.28 21.09 19.69
CA SER A 183 -8.12 21.92 18.85
C SER A 183 -9.59 21.47 18.92
N ASP A 184 -10.48 22.30 18.39
CA ASP A 184 -11.81 21.82 18.02
C ASP A 184 -11.70 20.78 16.89
N CYS A 185 -12.70 19.89 16.85
CA CYS A 185 -12.82 18.90 15.78
C CYS A 185 -13.40 19.58 14.54
N ARG A 186 -12.74 19.41 13.39
CA ARG A 186 -13.21 19.93 12.11
C ARG A 186 -13.59 18.80 11.16
N PRO A 187 -14.76 18.82 10.52
CA PRO A 187 -15.08 17.89 9.44
C PRO A 187 -14.08 18.04 8.29
N VAL A 188 -13.67 16.93 7.70
CA VAL A 188 -12.80 16.92 6.52
C VAL A 188 -13.33 15.92 5.49
N PRO A 189 -13.27 16.21 4.18
CA PRO A 189 -13.60 15.22 3.17
C PRO A 189 -12.53 14.13 3.16
N LEU A 190 -12.96 12.88 3.08
CA LEU A 190 -12.09 11.73 2.88
C LEU A 190 -12.82 10.70 2.03
N GLN A 191 -12.11 10.00 1.15
CA GLN A 191 -12.70 8.98 0.30
C GLN A 191 -12.98 7.68 1.09
N GLY A 192 -14.15 7.08 0.85
CA GLY A 192 -14.53 5.77 1.40
C GLY A 192 -15.21 5.80 2.77
N VAL A 193 -15.48 6.99 3.30
CA VAL A 193 -16.04 7.17 4.65
C VAL A 193 -17.41 7.84 4.63
N GLU A 194 -18.21 7.53 5.65
CA GLU A 194 -19.48 8.20 5.92
C GLU A 194 -19.24 9.52 6.66
N GLN A 195 -18.27 9.51 7.59
CA GLN A 195 -17.89 10.68 8.36
C GLN A 195 -16.38 10.71 8.57
N ALA A 196 -15.80 11.92 8.58
CA ALA A 196 -14.42 12.13 9.00
C ALA A 196 -14.26 13.49 9.71
N VAL A 197 -13.54 13.47 10.83
CA VAL A 197 -13.21 14.66 11.61
C VAL A 197 -11.73 14.66 11.98
N LEU A 198 -11.14 15.84 12.01
CA LEU A 198 -9.73 16.04 12.32
C LEU A 198 -9.60 16.85 13.61
N MET A 199 -8.73 16.39 14.50
CA MET A 199 -8.35 17.04 15.74
C MET A 199 -6.83 17.11 15.85
N ASP A 200 -6.30 18.28 16.20
CA ASP A 200 -4.88 18.44 16.50
C ASP A 200 -4.68 18.43 18.03
N VAL A 201 -3.75 17.62 18.51
CA VAL A 201 -3.38 17.49 19.93
C VAL A 201 -1.95 17.96 20.11
N TYR A 202 -1.73 18.93 20.99
CA TYR A 202 -0.43 19.52 21.26
C TYR A 202 0.04 19.12 22.66
N THR A 203 1.25 18.60 22.76
CA THR A 203 1.89 18.26 24.04
C THR A 203 3.29 18.88 24.13
N PRO A 204 3.79 19.20 25.34
CA PRO A 204 5.17 19.65 25.51
C PRO A 204 6.15 18.56 25.05
N ALA A 205 7.17 18.94 24.27
CA ALA A 205 8.24 18.02 23.89
C ALA A 205 9.27 17.87 25.03
N PRO A 206 9.89 16.69 25.22
CA PRO A 206 10.93 16.50 26.24
C PRO A 206 12.14 17.43 26.09
N GLU A 207 12.53 17.75 24.86
CA GLU A 207 13.70 18.58 24.53
C GLU A 207 13.37 20.07 24.33
N GLY A 208 12.14 20.49 24.69
CA GLY A 208 11.64 21.84 24.47
C GLY A 208 10.85 22.00 23.16
N GLY A 209 9.92 22.95 23.14
CA GLY A 209 8.91 23.09 22.08
C GLY A 209 7.68 22.21 22.32
N ARG A 210 6.92 21.92 21.25
CA ARG A 210 5.74 21.06 21.31
C ARG A 210 5.79 19.96 20.26
N ILE A 211 5.07 18.88 20.55
CA ILE A 211 4.72 17.82 19.61
C ILE A 211 3.25 18.01 19.24
N CYS A 212 2.97 17.98 17.96
CA CYS A 212 1.62 17.98 17.39
C CYS A 212 1.28 16.57 16.91
N GLN A 213 0.21 16.00 17.47
CA GLN A 213 -0.45 14.80 16.98
C GLN A 213 -1.71 15.23 16.24
N ARG A 214 -1.66 15.19 14.90
CA ARG A 214 -2.82 15.38 14.04
C ARG A 214 -3.56 14.06 13.90
N GLN A 215 -4.74 13.98 14.49
CA GLN A 215 -5.56 12.78 14.52
C GLN A 215 -6.77 12.96 13.58
N LEU A 216 -6.88 12.07 12.60
CA LEU A 216 -8.02 11.94 11.70
C LEU A 216 -8.86 10.75 12.16
N TYR A 217 -10.08 11.03 12.59
CA TYR A 217 -11.07 10.04 12.97
C TYR A 217 -12.06 9.86 11.83
N THR A 218 -12.38 8.61 11.52
CA THR A 218 -13.26 8.24 10.41
C THR A 218 -14.28 7.21 10.86
N LEU A 219 -15.45 7.20 10.24
CA LEU A 219 -16.46 6.17 10.42
C LEU A 219 -16.95 5.70 9.05
N SER A 220 -16.97 4.38 8.86
CA SER A 220 -17.55 3.74 7.67
C SER A 220 -17.95 2.31 8.05
N LYS A 221 -19.17 1.89 7.70
CA LYS A 221 -19.68 0.52 7.96
C LYS A 221 -19.52 0.03 9.41
N GLY A 222 -19.69 0.93 10.39
CA GLY A 222 -19.55 0.61 11.82
C GLY A 222 -18.11 0.39 12.29
N VAL A 223 -17.10 0.69 11.48
CA VAL A 223 -15.68 0.65 11.85
C VAL A 223 -15.15 2.08 11.99
N VAL A 224 -14.49 2.35 13.11
CA VAL A 224 -13.76 3.58 13.34
C VAL A 224 -12.30 3.40 12.92
N GLY A 225 -11.86 4.23 11.98
CA GLY A 225 -10.44 4.37 11.66
C GLY A 225 -9.86 5.60 12.37
N VAL A 226 -8.69 5.48 12.98
CA VAL A 226 -7.88 6.60 13.47
C VAL A 226 -6.52 6.64 12.77
N PHE A 227 -6.25 7.71 12.02
CA PHE A 227 -4.94 7.97 11.41
C PHE A 227 -4.26 9.14 12.09
N THR A 228 -3.06 8.93 12.63
CA THR A 228 -2.33 9.93 13.41
C THR A 228 -1.02 10.27 12.75
N ILE A 229 -0.79 11.56 12.49
CA ILE A 229 0.52 12.10 12.09
C ILE A 229 1.11 12.82 13.30
N THR A 230 2.31 12.41 13.73
CA THR A 230 3.03 13.02 14.86
C THR A 230 4.24 13.80 14.35
N LEU A 231 4.33 15.08 14.71
CA LEU A 231 5.34 16.03 14.23
C LEU A 231 5.84 16.88 15.41
N ALA A 232 7.11 17.28 15.41
CA ALA A 232 7.57 18.36 16.29
C ALA A 232 7.27 19.74 15.69
N ASP A 233 7.12 20.78 16.52
CA ASP A 233 6.81 22.16 16.08
C ASP A 233 7.76 22.66 14.98
N HIS A 234 9.07 22.42 15.12
CA HIS A 234 10.08 22.82 14.14
C HIS A 234 9.95 22.07 12.79
N GLN A 235 9.28 20.91 12.76
CA GLN A 235 9.06 20.10 11.56
C GLN A 235 7.75 20.46 10.85
N MET A 236 6.83 21.20 11.49
CA MET A 236 5.50 21.45 10.94
C MET A 236 5.54 22.17 9.58
N GLU A 237 6.39 23.19 9.45
CA GLU A 237 6.54 23.93 8.19
C GLU A 237 7.29 23.11 7.15
N GLN A 238 8.40 22.48 7.55
CA GLN A 238 9.23 21.64 6.68
C GLN A 238 8.44 20.48 6.05
N LEU A 239 7.51 19.88 6.81
CA LEU A 239 6.74 18.72 6.39
C LEU A 239 5.32 19.08 5.92
N ARG A 240 5.05 20.36 5.63
CA ARG A 240 3.74 20.82 5.15
C ARG A 240 3.33 20.13 3.84
N GLU A 241 4.27 20.00 2.90
CA GLU A 241 4.03 19.32 1.63
C GLU A 241 3.74 17.83 1.84
N ALA A 242 4.54 17.16 2.68
CA ALA A 242 4.32 15.75 3.03
C ALA A 242 2.93 15.53 3.65
N GLN A 243 2.50 16.39 4.55
CA GLN A 243 1.14 16.35 5.12
C GLN A 243 0.06 16.51 4.04
N SER A 244 0.25 17.43 3.09
CA SER A 244 -0.69 17.66 1.98
C SER A 244 -0.79 16.43 1.07
N ILE A 245 0.35 15.83 0.71
CA ILE A 245 0.42 14.59 -0.09
C ILE A 245 -0.35 13.47 0.62
N VAL A 246 -0.12 13.28 1.92
CA VAL A 246 -0.81 12.25 2.70
C VAL A 246 -2.31 12.48 2.69
N MET A 247 -2.76 13.66 3.11
CA MET A 247 -4.19 13.94 3.24
C MET A 247 -4.95 13.86 1.89
N SER A 248 -4.30 14.21 0.78
CA SER A 248 -4.90 14.14 -0.57
C SER A 248 -4.93 12.74 -1.17
N ASN A 249 -4.12 11.80 -0.64
CA ASN A 249 -4.02 10.43 -1.15
C ASN A 249 -4.46 9.38 -0.13
N LEU A 250 -5.00 9.79 1.02
CA LEU A 250 -5.47 8.91 2.07
C LEU A 250 -6.93 8.54 1.82
N SER A 251 -7.25 7.26 1.99
CA SER A 251 -8.63 6.76 2.00
C SER A 251 -8.79 5.66 3.03
N PHE A 252 -10.04 5.44 3.45
CA PHE A 252 -10.40 4.41 4.42
C PHE A 252 -11.60 3.63 3.89
N MET A 253 -11.44 2.31 3.71
CA MET A 253 -12.44 1.47 3.06
C MET A 253 -12.54 0.10 3.77
N PRO A 254 -13.24 0.02 4.91
CA PRO A 254 -13.48 -1.26 5.58
C PRO A 254 -14.38 -2.15 4.73
N GLU A 255 -14.21 -3.47 4.87
CA GLU A 255 -15.01 -4.49 4.18
C GLU A 255 -16.48 -4.47 4.63
#